data_AF-A0A314UX32-F1
#
_entry.id   AF-A0A314UX32-F1
#
_cell.length_a   1.000
_cell.length_b   1.000
_cell.length_c   1.000
_cell.angle_alpha   90.00
_cell.angle_beta   90.00
_cell.angle_gamma   90.00
#
_symmetry.space_group_name_H-M   'P 1'
#
loop_
_entity.id
_entity.type
_entity.pdbx_description
1 polymer ?
#
loop_
_entity_poly.entity_id
_entity_poly.type
_entity_poly.pdbx_seq_one_letter_code
_entity_poly.pdbx_strand_id
1 'polypeptide(L)'
;MDSVREPMNNNSENWLDSKFWHACAGGMVQMPHINSKVFYFPQGHAECAHGKVDFGNSRIPPLILSRISAIRYMADRETDEVYAKIRLIPIRENAFDLEDGFVENNVTVENPEKPTSFAKTLTQSDANNGGGFSVPRYCAETIFPRLDYSAEPPVQTILAKDVHGEIWKFRHIYRGTPRRHLLTTGWSNFVNQKKLVAGDSIVFFRAESGDLCVGIRRAKRGIGGGPEYPSGWNPAAEILALIMGVILAFQGRMAIT
;
A
#
# COMPACT_ATOMS: atom_id res chain seq x y z
N MET A 1 -32.45 16.93 -32.82
CA MET A 1 -30.97 17.05 -32.75
C MET A 1 -30.61 16.89 -31.29
N ASP A 2 -30.71 15.65 -30.81
CA ASP A 2 -30.47 15.31 -29.41
C ASP A 2 -29.00 14.91 -29.28
N SER A 3 -28.20 15.83 -28.75
CA SER A 3 -26.81 15.55 -28.40
C SER A 3 -26.81 14.70 -27.13
N VAL A 4 -26.80 13.38 -27.35
CA VAL A 4 -26.50 12.39 -26.31
C VAL A 4 -25.10 12.68 -25.80
N ARG A 5 -25.01 13.18 -24.56
CA ARG A 5 -23.74 13.27 -23.83
C ARG A 5 -23.25 11.85 -23.59
N GLU A 6 -22.19 11.46 -24.29
CA GLU A 6 -21.48 10.23 -23.95
C GLU A 6 -20.97 10.29 -22.51
N PRO A 7 -21.05 9.19 -21.74
CA PRO A 7 -20.45 9.15 -20.43
C PRO A 7 -18.94 9.21 -20.59
N MET A 8 -18.33 10.29 -20.09
CA MET A 8 -16.88 10.38 -19.91
C MET A 8 -16.43 9.15 -19.12
N ASN A 9 -15.76 8.24 -19.81
CA ASN A 9 -15.06 7.11 -19.24
C ASN A 9 -13.93 7.67 -18.37
N ASN A 10 -14.24 7.96 -17.11
CA ASN A 10 -13.24 8.27 -16.09
C ASN A 10 -12.44 7.00 -15.83
N ASN A 11 -11.45 6.76 -16.69
CA ASN A 11 -10.27 5.97 -16.38
C ASN A 11 -9.42 6.73 -15.35
N SER A 12 -10.04 7.13 -14.23
CA SER A 12 -9.30 7.60 -13.06
C SER A 12 -8.56 6.39 -12.54
N GLU A 13 -7.26 6.32 -12.79
CA GLU A 13 -6.38 5.49 -11.99
C GLU A 13 -6.74 5.77 -10.52
N ASN A 14 -7.40 4.82 -9.84
CA ASN A 14 -7.84 5.00 -8.45
C ASN A 14 -6.58 5.08 -7.58
N TRP A 15 -6.13 6.31 -7.29
CA TRP A 15 -5.05 6.54 -6.37
C TRP A 15 -5.56 6.39 -4.94
N LEU A 16 -4.69 5.85 -4.09
CA LEU A 16 -4.97 5.69 -2.68
C LEU A 16 -4.72 6.98 -1.91
N ASP A 17 -5.52 7.19 -0.87
CA ASP A 17 -5.16 8.14 0.17
C ASP A 17 -3.77 7.81 0.74
N SER A 18 -2.95 8.84 0.94
CA SER A 18 -1.56 8.67 1.40
C SER A 18 -1.51 7.98 2.76
N LYS A 19 -2.35 8.38 3.73
CA LYS A 19 -2.32 7.81 5.08
C LYS A 19 -2.75 6.35 5.07
N PHE A 20 -3.78 6.02 4.29
CA PHE A 20 -4.20 4.63 4.11
C PHE A 20 -3.13 3.79 3.41
N TRP A 21 -2.49 4.31 2.36
CA TRP A 21 -1.39 3.63 1.67
C TRP A 21 -0.23 3.35 2.62
N HIS A 22 0.20 4.32 3.44
CA HIS A 22 1.26 4.12 4.44
C HIS A 22 0.85 3.11 5.52
N ALA A 23 -0.42 3.14 5.94
CA ALA A 23 -0.96 2.13 6.85
C ALA A 23 -0.90 0.72 6.22
N CYS A 24 -1.04 0.57 4.91
CA CYS A 24 -0.82 -0.70 4.23
C CYS A 24 0.67 -1.01 4.08
N ALA A 25 1.49 -0.07 3.63
CA ALA A 25 2.92 -0.25 3.37
C ALA A 25 3.75 -0.52 4.64
N GLY A 26 3.25 -0.08 5.79
CA GLY A 26 3.81 -0.32 7.13
C GLY A 26 4.87 0.68 7.59
N GLY A 27 5.11 0.70 8.90
CA GLY A 27 5.80 1.81 9.58
C GLY A 27 7.27 2.02 9.25
N MET A 28 7.91 1.12 8.50
CA MET A 28 9.30 1.30 8.05
C MET A 28 9.40 2.08 6.73
N VAL A 29 8.28 2.26 6.02
CA VAL A 29 8.28 2.97 4.73
C VAL A 29 8.30 4.47 4.98
N GLN A 30 9.27 5.15 4.38
CA GLN A 30 9.41 6.60 4.39
C GLN A 30 9.35 7.10 2.95
N MET A 31 8.38 7.96 2.66
CA MET A 31 8.20 8.52 1.33
C MET A 31 8.85 9.90 1.26
N PRO A 32 9.65 10.17 0.22
CA PRO A 32 10.22 11.49 0.01
C PRO A 32 9.12 12.50 -0.35
N HIS A 33 9.39 13.79 -0.14
CA HIS A 33 8.44 14.85 -0.48
C HIS A 33 8.46 15.17 -1.98
N ILE A 34 7.31 15.54 -2.54
CA ILE A 34 7.23 16.11 -3.89
C ILE A 34 8.11 17.37 -3.94
N ASN A 35 8.79 17.59 -5.06
CA ASN A 35 9.78 18.64 -5.33
C ASN A 35 11.10 18.55 -4.56
N SER A 36 11.27 17.57 -3.66
CA SER A 36 12.58 17.31 -3.04
C SER A 36 13.60 16.78 -4.07
N LYS A 37 14.89 17.07 -3.80
CA LYS A 37 16.01 16.49 -4.55
C LYS A 37 16.34 15.13 -3.93
N VAL A 38 16.45 14.11 -4.77
CA VAL A 38 16.80 12.74 -4.38
C VAL A 38 17.86 12.19 -5.32
N PHE A 39 18.67 11.28 -4.79
CA PHE A 39 19.55 10.47 -5.61
C PHE A 39 18.85 9.18 -6.01
N TYR A 40 18.78 8.93 -7.32
CA TYR A 40 18.30 7.68 -7.87
C TYR A 40 19.48 6.76 -8.19
N PHE A 41 19.37 5.50 -7.76
CA PHE A 41 20.37 4.45 -7.91
C PHE A 41 19.82 3.36 -8.84
N PRO A 42 20.17 3.36 -10.14
CA PRO A 42 19.69 2.36 -11.09
C PRO A 42 20.00 0.92 -10.67
N GLN A 43 21.16 0.69 -10.05
CA GLN A 43 21.52 -0.63 -9.53
C GLN A 43 20.56 -1.09 -8.41
N GLY A 44 20.27 -0.23 -7.43
CA GLY A 44 19.37 -0.58 -6.32
C GLY A 44 17.93 -0.83 -6.79
N HIS A 45 17.48 -0.11 -7.81
CA HIS A 45 16.24 -0.41 -8.54
C HIS A 45 16.30 -1.81 -9.13
N ALA A 46 17.35 -2.13 -9.90
CA ALA A 46 17.47 -3.43 -10.58
C ALA A 46 17.43 -4.62 -9.61
N GLU A 47 18.10 -4.50 -8.45
CA GLU A 47 18.12 -5.51 -7.39
C GLU A 47 16.75 -5.77 -6.77
N CYS A 48 15.86 -4.80 -6.89
CA CYS A 48 14.58 -4.83 -6.24
C CYS A 48 13.39 -5.00 -7.20
N ALA A 49 13.62 -4.90 -8.52
CA ALA A 49 12.67 -5.16 -9.59
C ALA A 49 12.05 -6.56 -9.53
N HIS A 50 10.74 -6.61 -9.76
CA HIS A 50 10.03 -7.87 -9.99
C HIS A 50 10.21 -8.30 -11.45
N GLY A 51 11.45 -8.65 -11.82
CA GLY A 51 11.83 -9.02 -13.18
C GLY A 51 13.12 -8.37 -13.65
N LYS A 52 13.51 -8.67 -14.89
CA LYS A 52 14.69 -8.06 -15.51
C LYS A 52 14.39 -6.60 -15.86
N VAL A 53 15.20 -5.69 -15.33
CA VAL A 53 15.19 -4.29 -15.78
C VAL A 53 16.04 -4.18 -17.03
N ASP A 54 15.44 -3.69 -18.11
CA ASP A 54 16.18 -3.40 -19.33
C ASP A 54 16.62 -1.94 -19.34
N PHE A 55 17.91 -1.72 -19.11
CA PHE A 55 18.54 -0.41 -19.20
C PHE A 55 19.02 -0.08 -20.63
N GLY A 56 18.79 -0.99 -21.58
CA GLY A 56 19.35 -0.95 -22.92
C GLY A 56 20.88 -0.95 -22.91
N ASN A 57 21.48 -0.61 -24.05
CA ASN A 57 22.94 -0.43 -24.19
C ASN A 57 23.44 0.94 -23.70
N SER A 58 22.63 1.66 -22.93
CA SER A 58 22.98 3.00 -22.45
C SER A 58 23.93 2.90 -21.26
N ARG A 59 25.01 3.69 -21.28
CA ARG A 59 25.83 3.89 -20.08
C ARG A 59 25.06 4.75 -19.10
N ILE A 60 24.29 4.11 -18.23
CA ILE A 60 23.55 4.80 -17.18
C ILE A 60 24.51 5.12 -16.03
N PRO A 61 24.58 6.39 -15.57
CA PRO A 61 25.35 6.74 -14.38
C PRO A 61 24.87 5.93 -13.17
N PRO A 62 25.79 5.48 -12.28
CA PRO A 62 25.40 4.72 -11.08
C PRO A 62 24.58 5.54 -10.08
N LEU A 63 24.60 6.87 -10.23
CA LEU A 63 23.97 7.85 -9.37
C LEU A 63 23.37 8.97 -10.22
N ILE A 64 22.08 9.25 -10.08
CA ILE A 64 21.39 10.31 -10.82
C ILE A 64 20.69 11.25 -9.85
N LEU A 65 21.18 12.49 -9.75
CA LEU A 65 20.49 13.53 -9.00
C LEU A 65 19.20 13.93 -9.73
N SER A 66 18.07 13.81 -9.04
CA SER A 66 16.75 14.06 -9.61
C SER A 66 15.87 14.87 -8.67
N ARG A 67 14.89 15.59 -9.22
CA ARG A 67 13.77 16.18 -8.48
C ARG A 67 12.55 15.28 -8.59
N ILE A 68 11.83 15.08 -7.49
CA ILE A 68 10.55 14.38 -7.52
C ILE A 68 9.47 15.31 -8.08
N SER A 69 8.83 14.91 -9.17
CA SER A 69 7.75 15.70 -9.78
C SER A 69 6.35 15.21 -9.42
N ALA A 70 6.18 13.93 -9.10
CA ALA A 70 4.90 13.36 -8.69
C ALA A 70 5.09 12.06 -7.91
N ILE A 71 4.18 11.78 -6.99
CA ILE A 71 4.04 10.49 -6.29
C ILE A 71 2.58 10.05 -6.44
N ARG A 72 2.36 8.83 -6.90
CA ARG A 72 1.03 8.20 -6.97
C ARG A 72 1.01 6.96 -6.12
N TYR A 73 0.08 6.89 -5.18
CA TYR A 73 -0.12 5.74 -4.31
C TYR A 73 -1.10 4.75 -4.96
N MET A 74 -0.69 3.50 -5.10
CA MET A 74 -1.42 2.49 -5.87
C MET A 74 -1.41 1.14 -5.14
N ALA A 75 -2.22 0.21 -5.64
CA ALA A 75 -2.25 -1.18 -5.20
C ALA A 75 -2.38 -2.11 -6.40
N ASP A 76 -1.71 -3.24 -6.35
CA ASP A 76 -1.82 -4.30 -7.35
C ASP A 76 -3.18 -4.97 -7.26
N ARG A 77 -3.85 -5.14 -8.42
CA ARG A 77 -5.25 -5.59 -8.48
C ARG A 77 -5.46 -7.05 -8.09
N GLU A 78 -4.42 -7.88 -8.16
CA GLU A 78 -4.54 -9.30 -7.89
C GLU A 78 -4.08 -9.68 -6.48
N THR A 79 -3.07 -8.96 -5.98
CA THR A 79 -2.41 -9.29 -4.72
C THR A 79 -2.80 -8.41 -3.54
N ASP A 80 -3.43 -7.25 -3.82
CA ASP A 80 -3.66 -6.13 -2.90
C ASP A 80 -2.36 -5.49 -2.36
N GLU A 81 -1.20 -5.82 -2.95
CA GLU A 81 0.08 -5.25 -2.55
C GLU A 81 0.18 -3.78 -2.94
N VAL A 82 0.46 -2.93 -1.96
CA VAL A 82 0.54 -1.48 -2.19
C VAL A 82 1.90 -1.08 -2.75
N TYR A 83 1.90 -0.15 -3.68
CA TYR A 83 3.09 0.36 -4.34
C TYR A 83 2.96 1.84 -4.70
N ALA A 84 4.07 2.52 -4.98
CA ALA A 84 4.07 3.93 -5.38
C ALA A 84 4.64 4.12 -6.78
N LYS A 85 4.11 5.05 -7.57
CA LYS A 85 4.78 5.54 -8.78
C LYS A 85 5.36 6.91 -8.51
N ILE A 86 6.69 7.02 -8.46
CA ILE A 86 7.38 8.30 -8.22
C ILE A 86 8.09 8.77 -9.48
N ARG A 87 7.60 9.85 -10.07
CA ARG A 87 8.17 10.43 -11.29
C ARG A 87 9.35 11.35 -10.98
N LEU A 88 10.51 11.02 -11.53
CA LEU A 88 11.75 11.77 -11.36
C LEU A 88 12.08 12.64 -12.58
N ILE A 89 12.67 13.81 -12.33
CA ILE A 89 13.23 14.70 -13.35
C ILE A 89 14.72 14.86 -13.06
N PRO A 90 15.63 14.32 -13.90
CA PRO A 90 17.08 14.49 -13.72
C PRO A 90 17.49 15.95 -13.71
N ILE A 91 18.39 16.32 -12.79
CA ILE A 91 18.97 17.67 -12.70
C ILE A 91 20.34 17.63 -13.38
N ARG A 92 20.57 18.52 -14.34
CA ARG A 92 21.90 18.66 -14.99
C ARG A 92 22.82 19.47 -14.10
N GLU A 93 24.10 19.10 -14.06
CA GLU A 93 25.14 19.69 -13.21
C GLU A 93 25.34 21.21 -13.41
N ASN A 94 24.84 21.81 -14.49
CA ASN A 94 24.93 23.27 -14.69
C ASN A 94 23.89 24.09 -13.88
N ALA A 95 23.18 23.47 -12.93
CA ALA A 95 22.28 24.15 -11.99
C ALA A 95 22.78 24.06 -10.53
N PHE A 96 24.11 24.06 -10.33
CA PHE A 96 24.74 24.29 -9.03
C PHE A 96 24.71 25.77 -8.60
N ASP A 97 23.94 26.62 -9.28
CA ASP A 97 23.68 27.98 -8.83
C ASP A 97 22.67 27.99 -7.68
N LEU A 98 23.23 28.12 -6.48
CA LEU A 98 22.74 28.95 -5.39
C LEU A 98 21.23 28.87 -5.09
N GLU A 99 20.79 27.73 -4.57
CA GLU A 99 19.79 27.72 -3.51
C GLU A 99 20.18 26.62 -2.53
N ASP A 100 21.13 26.97 -1.66
CA ASP A 100 21.39 26.25 -0.44
C ASP A 100 20.19 26.51 0.49
N GLY A 101 19.19 25.65 0.32
CA GLY A 101 18.05 25.54 1.18
C GLY A 101 17.93 24.07 1.55
N PHE A 102 18.85 23.56 2.37
CA PHE A 102 18.47 22.53 3.34
C PHE A 102 17.36 23.15 4.20
N VAL A 103 16.13 23.14 3.69
CA VAL A 103 14.96 23.39 4.51
C VAL A 103 14.84 22.14 5.36
N GLU A 104 15.54 22.18 6.49
CA GLU A 104 15.23 21.38 7.66
C GLU A 104 13.80 21.77 8.03
N ASN A 105 12.84 21.12 7.39
CA ASN A 105 11.46 21.18 7.81
C ASN A 105 11.46 20.56 9.19
N ASN A 106 11.49 21.43 10.20
CA ASN A 106 11.05 21.13 11.54
C ASN A 106 9.75 20.35 11.38
N VAL A 107 9.82 19.05 11.59
CA VAL A 107 8.66 18.20 11.76
C VAL A 107 7.92 18.84 12.92
N THR A 108 6.87 19.60 12.61
CA THR A 108 5.85 19.90 13.58
C THR A 108 5.43 18.54 14.09
N VAL A 109 5.77 18.27 15.35
CA VAL A 109 5.24 17.13 16.09
C VAL A 109 3.75 17.38 16.09
N GLU A 110 3.06 16.85 15.08
CA GLU A 110 1.61 16.78 15.06
C GLU A 110 1.22 16.10 16.37
N ASN A 111 0.22 16.69 17.03
CA ASN A 111 -0.35 16.21 18.28
C ASN A 111 -0.42 14.68 18.30
N PRO A 112 -0.48 14.03 19.48
CA PRO A 112 -0.81 12.61 19.55
C PRO A 112 -2.28 12.41 19.12
N GLU A 113 -2.55 12.56 17.83
CA GLU A 113 -3.79 12.20 17.18
C GLU A 113 -3.94 10.70 17.38
N LYS A 114 -5.16 10.30 17.74
CA LYS A 114 -5.50 8.89 17.92
C LYS A 114 -5.06 8.14 16.67
N PRO A 115 -4.34 7.01 16.78
CA PRO A 115 -3.87 6.31 15.62
C PRO A 115 -5.07 5.93 14.76
N THR A 116 -4.99 6.34 13.51
CA THR A 116 -6.04 6.15 12.50
C THR A 116 -5.98 4.77 11.87
N SER A 117 -5.00 3.93 12.23
CA SER A 117 -4.88 2.58 11.72
C SER A 117 -4.52 1.56 12.79
N PHE A 118 -4.85 0.31 12.51
CA PHE A 118 -4.43 -0.84 13.28
C PHE A 118 -4.14 -2.02 12.35
N ALA A 119 -3.01 -2.68 12.55
CA ALA A 119 -2.64 -3.87 11.81
C ALA A 119 -2.59 -5.09 12.75
N LYS A 120 -3.23 -6.19 12.35
CA LYS A 120 -3.13 -7.49 13.04
C LYS A 120 -2.69 -8.57 12.09
N THR A 121 -1.63 -9.27 12.49
CA THR A 121 -1.23 -10.54 11.88
C THR A 121 -2.28 -11.62 12.17
N LEU A 122 -2.74 -12.28 11.11
CA LEU A 122 -3.74 -13.32 11.15
C LEU A 122 -3.16 -14.58 11.79
N THR A 123 -3.87 -15.08 12.80
CA THR A 123 -3.60 -16.39 13.37
C THR A 123 -4.23 -17.49 12.51
N GLN A 124 -3.87 -18.75 12.77
CA GLN A 124 -4.50 -19.90 12.12
C GLN A 124 -6.03 -19.87 12.23
N SER A 125 -6.57 -19.48 13.39
CA SER A 125 -8.01 -19.39 13.62
C SER A 125 -8.69 -18.26 12.84
N ASP A 126 -7.97 -17.14 12.60
CA ASP A 126 -8.52 -16.04 11.82
C ASP A 126 -8.60 -16.42 10.33
N ALA A 127 -7.62 -17.16 9.81
CA ALA A 127 -7.57 -17.55 8.40
C ALA A 127 -8.31 -18.86 8.08
N ASN A 128 -8.94 -19.51 9.05
CA ASN A 128 -9.63 -20.79 8.83
C ASN A 128 -11.03 -20.60 8.23
N ASN A 129 -11.42 -21.49 7.33
CA ASN A 129 -12.76 -21.52 6.73
C ASN A 129 -13.79 -21.93 7.78
N GLY A 130 -14.71 -21.01 8.09
CA GLY A 130 -15.70 -21.15 9.18
C GLY A 130 -15.32 -20.47 10.49
N GLY A 131 -14.09 -19.92 10.60
CA GLY A 131 -13.66 -19.07 11.70
C GLY A 131 -14.13 -17.61 11.55
N GLY A 132 -14.13 -16.87 12.66
CA GLY A 132 -14.29 -15.41 12.67
C GLY A 132 -12.97 -14.72 13.00
N PHE A 133 -12.85 -13.44 12.67
CA PHE A 133 -11.68 -12.65 13.03
C PHE A 133 -11.80 -12.12 14.45
N SER A 134 -10.78 -12.38 15.28
CA SER A 134 -10.70 -11.81 16.62
C SER A 134 -10.18 -10.37 16.56
N VAL A 135 -11.05 -9.39 16.77
CA VAL A 135 -10.69 -7.96 16.72
C VAL A 135 -10.05 -7.57 18.05
N PRO A 136 -8.83 -7.04 18.08
CA PRO A 136 -8.25 -6.51 19.31
C PRO A 136 -9.09 -5.36 19.84
N ARG A 137 -9.31 -5.33 21.16
CA ARG A 137 -10.19 -4.35 21.82
C ARG A 137 -9.86 -2.91 21.41
N TYR A 138 -8.58 -2.58 21.38
CA TYR A 138 -8.09 -1.28 20.93
C TYR A 138 -8.66 -0.89 19.57
N CYS A 139 -8.51 -1.76 18.56
CA CYS A 139 -9.03 -1.52 17.22
C CYS A 139 -10.55 -1.32 17.19
N ALA A 140 -11.30 -2.13 17.96
CA ALA A 140 -12.75 -2.04 18.00
C ALA A 140 -13.24 -0.72 18.64
N GLU A 141 -12.51 -0.17 19.60
CA GLU A 141 -12.89 1.04 20.33
C GLU A 141 -12.38 2.34 19.67
N THR A 142 -11.30 2.28 18.88
CA THR A 142 -10.68 3.47 18.26
C THR A 142 -10.92 3.60 16.76
N ILE A 143 -11.01 2.49 16.02
CA ILE A 143 -11.07 2.50 14.54
C ILE A 143 -12.48 2.22 14.04
N PHE A 144 -13.22 1.30 14.66
CA PHE A 144 -14.55 0.93 14.19
C PHE A 144 -15.62 1.95 14.60
N PRO A 145 -16.76 2.02 13.89
CA PRO A 145 -17.95 2.70 14.39
C PRO A 145 -18.30 2.21 15.79
N ARG A 146 -18.74 3.12 16.66
CA ARG A 146 -19.06 2.79 18.06
C ARG A 146 -20.17 1.75 18.12
N LEU A 147 -19.91 0.67 18.85
CA LEU A 147 -20.88 -0.38 19.11
C LEU A 147 -21.82 0.04 20.25
N ASP A 148 -23.12 -0.18 20.07
CA ASP A 148 -24.10 -0.01 21.14
C ASP A 148 -24.05 -1.23 22.09
N TYR A 149 -23.52 -1.00 23.29
CA TYR A 149 -23.38 -2.02 24.33
C TYR A 149 -24.66 -2.27 25.14
N SER A 150 -25.73 -1.50 24.92
CA SER A 150 -27.01 -1.72 25.61
C SER A 150 -27.83 -2.88 25.01
N ALA A 151 -27.55 -3.26 23.77
CA ALA A 151 -28.14 -4.43 23.12
C ALA A 151 -27.56 -5.75 23.65
N GLU A 152 -28.31 -6.85 23.55
CA GLU A 152 -27.85 -8.19 23.96
C GLU A 152 -28.11 -9.24 22.84
N PRO A 153 -27.06 -9.76 22.17
CA PRO A 153 -25.66 -9.32 22.26
C PRO A 153 -25.43 -7.99 21.49
N PRO A 154 -24.46 -7.14 21.89
CA PRO A 154 -24.05 -5.98 21.12
C PRO A 154 -23.56 -6.36 19.72
N VAL A 155 -24.22 -5.85 18.67
CA VAL A 155 -23.94 -6.21 17.27
C VAL A 155 -24.13 -5.01 16.34
N GLN A 156 -23.30 -4.91 15.31
CA GLN A 156 -23.46 -3.96 14.21
C GLN A 156 -22.96 -4.53 12.89
N THR A 157 -23.41 -3.92 11.80
CA THR A 157 -22.80 -4.11 10.48
C THR A 157 -21.73 -3.04 10.28
N ILE A 158 -20.52 -3.44 9.91
CA ILE A 158 -19.48 -2.52 9.45
C ILE A 158 -19.29 -2.69 7.93
N LEU A 159 -19.07 -1.56 7.27
CA LEU A 159 -18.72 -1.51 5.85
C LEU A 159 -17.29 -0.98 5.77
N ALA A 160 -16.40 -1.74 5.15
CA ALA A 160 -15.01 -1.34 4.96
C ALA A 160 -14.67 -1.31 3.48
N LYS A 161 -14.12 -0.19 3.00
CA LYS A 161 -13.67 -0.03 1.62
C LYS A 161 -12.23 -0.52 1.47
N ASP A 162 -11.95 -1.40 0.51
CA ASP A 162 -10.58 -1.86 0.29
C ASP A 162 -9.75 -0.90 -0.58
N VAL A 163 -8.50 -1.30 -0.87
CA VAL A 163 -7.55 -0.52 -1.68
C VAL A 163 -7.98 -0.34 -3.15
N HIS A 164 -8.96 -1.10 -3.63
CA HIS A 164 -9.51 -0.98 -4.97
C HIS A 164 -10.87 -0.26 -4.98
N GLY A 165 -11.40 0.01 -3.80
CA GLY A 165 -12.66 0.68 -3.59
C GLY A 165 -13.85 -0.27 -3.45
N GLU A 166 -13.61 -1.58 -3.37
CA GLU A 166 -14.65 -2.57 -3.14
C GLU A 166 -15.11 -2.51 -1.67
N ILE A 167 -16.43 -2.59 -1.46
CA ILE A 167 -17.03 -2.48 -0.13
C ILE A 167 -17.25 -3.88 0.44
N TRP A 168 -16.60 -4.14 1.56
CA TRP A 168 -16.71 -5.37 2.33
C TRP A 168 -17.64 -5.18 3.53
N LYS A 169 -18.66 -6.04 3.62
CA LYS A 169 -19.64 -6.04 4.71
C LYS A 169 -19.27 -7.09 5.75
N PHE A 170 -19.07 -6.66 6.99
CA PHE A 170 -18.80 -7.56 8.11
C PHE A 170 -19.81 -7.39 9.23
N ARG A 171 -20.17 -8.50 9.89
CA ARG A 171 -20.92 -8.49 11.14
C ARG A 171 -19.95 -8.41 12.32
N HIS A 172 -19.88 -7.26 12.97
CA HIS A 172 -19.13 -7.03 14.20
C HIS A 172 -20.02 -7.35 15.41
N ILE A 173 -19.55 -8.23 16.30
CA ILE A 173 -20.28 -8.65 17.50
C ILE A 173 -19.35 -8.68 18.72
N TYR A 174 -19.84 -8.24 19.87
CA TYR A 174 -19.15 -8.37 21.16
C TYR A 174 -19.84 -9.44 22.00
N ARG A 175 -19.20 -10.61 22.16
CA ARG A 175 -19.82 -11.79 22.79
C ARG A 175 -18.79 -12.73 23.41
N GLY A 176 -19.29 -13.81 24.02
CA GLY A 176 -18.48 -14.88 24.61
C GLY A 176 -18.12 -14.62 26.08
N THR A 177 -17.41 -15.57 26.68
CA THR A 177 -16.99 -15.52 28.09
C THR A 177 -15.51 -15.90 28.19
N PRO A 178 -14.59 -14.94 28.48
CA PRO A 178 -14.83 -13.50 28.58
C PRO A 178 -15.28 -12.88 27.25
N ARG A 179 -15.99 -11.75 27.31
CA ARG A 179 -16.50 -11.06 26.11
C ARG A 179 -15.35 -10.54 25.25
N ARG A 180 -15.45 -10.71 23.93
CA ARG A 180 -14.45 -10.32 22.93
C ARG A 180 -15.13 -9.78 21.68
N HIS A 181 -14.42 -8.91 20.96
CA HIS A 181 -14.86 -8.38 19.67
C HIS A 181 -14.53 -9.36 18.54
N LEU A 182 -15.52 -9.64 17.69
CA LEU A 182 -15.37 -10.59 16.58
C LEU A 182 -15.97 -10.00 15.30
N LEU A 183 -15.30 -10.21 14.16
CA LEU A 183 -15.97 -10.18 12.86
C LEU A 183 -16.38 -11.61 12.50
N THR A 184 -17.68 -11.80 12.23
CA THR A 184 -18.26 -13.12 11.96
C THR A 184 -18.71 -13.22 10.51
N THR A 185 -19.99 -13.02 10.22
CA THR A 185 -20.52 -13.01 8.85
C THR A 185 -19.76 -12.02 7.98
N GLY A 186 -19.41 -12.45 6.76
CA GLY A 186 -18.62 -11.69 5.79
C GLY A 186 -17.12 -11.95 5.88
N TRP A 187 -16.59 -12.33 7.05
CA TRP A 187 -15.15 -12.52 7.23
C TRP A 187 -14.58 -13.68 6.40
N SER A 188 -15.18 -14.87 6.48
CA SER A 188 -14.66 -16.02 5.71
C SER A 188 -14.77 -15.80 4.19
N ASN A 189 -15.74 -15.00 3.72
CA ASN A 189 -15.82 -14.62 2.31
C ASN A 189 -14.63 -13.72 1.92
N PHE A 190 -14.32 -12.72 2.74
CA PHE A 190 -13.15 -11.86 2.54
C PHE A 190 -11.85 -12.65 2.53
N VAL A 191 -11.65 -13.56 3.49
CA VAL A 191 -10.49 -14.46 3.55
C VAL A 191 -10.34 -15.27 2.27
N ASN A 192 -11.42 -15.88 1.79
CA ASN A 192 -11.38 -16.71 0.59
C ASN A 192 -11.12 -15.90 -0.68
N GLN A 193 -11.84 -14.80 -0.88
CA GLN A 193 -11.70 -13.98 -2.09
C GLN A 193 -10.33 -13.30 -2.15
N LYS A 194 -9.84 -12.79 -1.02
CA LYS A 194 -8.50 -12.20 -0.91
C LYS A 194 -7.39 -13.24 -0.70
N LYS A 195 -7.70 -14.53 -0.70
CA LYS A 195 -6.73 -15.64 -0.54
C LYS A 195 -5.80 -15.46 0.66
N LEU A 196 -6.35 -15.02 1.79
CA LEU A 196 -5.57 -14.73 3.00
C LEU A 196 -5.12 -16.03 3.68
N VAL A 197 -3.91 -16.01 4.23
CA VAL A 197 -3.35 -17.10 5.02
C VAL A 197 -2.89 -16.63 6.40
N ALA A 198 -2.69 -17.57 7.32
CA ALA A 198 -2.06 -17.24 8.61
C ALA A 198 -0.67 -16.64 8.37
N GLY A 199 -0.35 -15.57 9.10
CA GLY A 199 0.86 -14.76 8.90
C GLY A 199 0.64 -13.52 8.04
N ASP A 200 -0.36 -13.48 7.15
CA ASP A 200 -0.77 -12.22 6.52
C ASP A 200 -1.26 -11.25 7.60
N SER A 201 -1.25 -9.94 7.35
CA SER A 201 -1.82 -8.96 8.27
C SER A 201 -2.98 -8.22 7.62
N ILE A 202 -4.04 -7.99 8.39
CA ILE A 202 -5.12 -7.09 8.02
C ILE A 202 -4.93 -5.75 8.68
N VAL A 203 -5.08 -4.71 7.88
CA VAL A 203 -4.99 -3.31 8.27
C VAL A 203 -6.39 -2.72 8.24
N PHE A 204 -6.87 -2.23 9.39
CA PHE A 204 -8.05 -1.38 9.43
C PHE A 204 -7.61 0.07 9.54
N PHE A 205 -8.22 0.96 8.76
CA PHE A 205 -7.91 2.38 8.74
C PHE A 205 -9.20 3.19 8.83
N ARG A 206 -9.22 4.23 9.66
CA ARG A 206 -10.30 5.19 9.79
C ARG A 206 -9.91 6.47 9.06
N ALA A 207 -10.54 6.72 7.92
CA ALA A 207 -10.33 7.96 7.17
C ALA A 207 -10.89 9.16 7.94
N GLU A 208 -10.38 10.35 7.64
CA GLU A 208 -10.84 11.62 8.21
C GLU A 208 -12.32 11.89 7.90
N SER A 209 -12.82 11.41 6.76
CA SER A 209 -14.24 11.44 6.39
C SER A 209 -15.13 10.65 7.35
N GLY A 210 -14.54 9.77 8.17
CA GLY A 210 -15.28 8.79 8.92
C GLY A 210 -15.71 7.60 8.04
N ASP A 211 -14.95 7.25 7.01
CA ASP A 211 -15.06 5.97 6.34
C ASP A 211 -14.10 4.95 6.96
N LEU A 212 -14.51 3.68 7.00
CA LEU A 212 -13.64 2.58 7.40
C LEU A 212 -13.04 1.97 6.14
N CYS A 213 -11.72 1.77 6.14
CA CYS A 213 -10.99 1.12 5.06
C CYS A 213 -10.32 -0.17 5.57
N VAL A 214 -10.10 -1.12 4.66
CA VAL A 214 -9.41 -2.39 4.94
C VAL A 214 -8.30 -2.65 3.93
N GLY A 215 -7.10 -2.91 4.41
CA GLY A 215 -5.93 -3.25 3.61
C GLY A 215 -5.29 -4.56 4.04
N ILE A 216 -4.37 -5.06 3.23
CA ILE A 216 -3.70 -6.34 3.43
C ILE A 216 -2.19 -6.13 3.36
N ARG A 217 -1.46 -6.80 4.26
CA ARG A 217 0.00 -6.98 4.17
C ARG A 217 0.28 -8.47 4.05
N ARG A 218 0.86 -8.90 2.94
CA ARG A 218 1.18 -10.31 2.71
C ARG A 218 2.37 -10.73 3.56
N ALA A 219 2.33 -11.93 4.13
CA ALA A 219 3.50 -12.55 4.72
C ALA A 219 4.55 -12.81 3.64
N LYS A 220 5.81 -12.51 3.94
CA LYS A 220 6.91 -12.95 3.07
C LYS A 220 7.05 -14.46 3.22
N ARG A 221 6.75 -15.21 2.14
CA ARG A 221 7.18 -16.61 2.04
C ARG A 221 8.71 -16.60 2.09
N GLY A 222 9.29 -17.32 3.04
CA GLY A 222 10.74 -17.36 3.23
C GLY A 222 11.46 -17.73 1.92
N ILE A 223 12.68 -17.22 1.79
CA ILE A 223 13.64 -17.61 0.76
C ILE A 223 13.88 -19.12 0.92
N GLY A 224 13.23 -19.94 0.10
CA GLY A 224 13.32 -21.39 0.20
C GLY A 224 12.42 -22.10 -0.80
N GLY A 225 12.94 -22.30 -2.02
CA GLY A 225 12.41 -23.27 -2.97
C GLY A 225 11.62 -22.69 -4.15
N GLY A 226 12.35 -22.21 -5.17
CA GLY A 226 11.84 -21.93 -6.51
C GLY A 226 13.03 -21.71 -7.45
N PRO A 227 13.00 -22.20 -8.71
CA PRO A 227 14.21 -22.38 -9.51
C PRO A 227 14.92 -21.06 -9.73
N GLU A 228 16.21 -21.04 -9.40
CA GLU A 228 17.12 -19.96 -9.73
C GLU A 228 17.06 -19.73 -11.24
N TYR A 229 16.53 -18.58 -11.66
CA TYR A 229 16.71 -18.15 -13.04
C TYR A 229 18.18 -17.76 -13.19
N PRO A 230 18.94 -18.41 -14.09
CA PRO A 230 20.33 -18.08 -14.27
C PRO A 230 20.43 -16.63 -14.74
N SER A 231 21.31 -15.88 -14.07
CA SER A 231 21.75 -14.54 -14.44
C SER A 231 22.50 -14.59 -15.77
N GLY A 232 21.75 -14.74 -16.87
CA GLY A 232 22.26 -14.77 -18.24
C GLY A 232 22.19 -13.39 -18.85
N TRP A 233 23.30 -12.67 -18.82
CA TRP A 233 23.51 -11.49 -19.66
C TRP A 233 23.92 -11.96 -21.04
N ASN A 234 23.12 -11.71 -22.08
CA ASN A 234 23.64 -11.61 -23.44
C ASN A 234 22.76 -10.71 -24.33
N PRO A 235 23.36 -9.95 -25.26
CA PRO A 235 22.69 -8.86 -25.97
C PRO A 235 22.25 -9.29 -27.38
N ALA A 236 21.01 -8.99 -27.75
CA ALA A 236 20.62 -8.76 -29.13
C ALA A 236 19.24 -8.09 -29.21
N ALA A 237 19.15 -7.12 -30.13
CA ALA A 237 17.97 -6.42 -30.65
C ALA A 237 17.47 -5.18 -29.90
N GLU A 238 17.35 -4.13 -30.70
CA GLU A 238 17.03 -2.73 -30.43
C GLU A 238 15.57 -2.49 -30.01
N ILE A 239 15.31 -1.43 -29.23
CA ILE A 239 14.36 -0.31 -29.52
C ILE A 239 14.21 0.61 -28.28
N LEU A 240 14.16 1.92 -28.52
CA LEU A 240 13.97 3.02 -27.55
C LEU A 240 12.61 2.97 -26.80
N ALA A 241 12.58 3.31 -25.50
CA ALA A 241 11.61 4.27 -24.93
C ALA A 241 11.84 4.61 -23.44
N LEU A 242 11.74 5.92 -23.15
CA LEU A 242 11.29 6.60 -21.92
C LEU A 242 11.77 6.12 -20.52
N ILE A 243 12.64 6.92 -19.90
CA ILE A 243 12.88 6.89 -18.44
C ILE A 243 11.67 7.55 -17.75
N MET A 244 10.65 6.75 -17.45
CA MET A 244 9.66 7.05 -16.42
C MET A 244 10.10 6.28 -15.18
N GLY A 245 10.92 6.87 -14.32
CA GLY A 245 11.18 6.26 -13.02
C GLY A 245 9.85 6.06 -12.29
N VAL A 246 9.55 4.84 -11.88
CA VAL A 246 8.41 4.45 -11.02
C VAL A 246 8.99 3.93 -9.71
N ILE A 247 9.34 4.79 -8.75
CA ILE A 247 9.86 4.25 -7.46
C ILE A 247 8.74 3.51 -6.70
N LEU A 248 8.69 2.17 -6.79
CA LEU A 248 7.80 1.36 -5.94
C LEU A 248 8.41 1.32 -4.55
N ALA A 249 7.82 2.07 -3.62
CA ALA A 249 8.10 1.90 -2.21
C ALA A 249 7.45 0.59 -1.75
N PHE A 250 8.26 -0.46 -1.64
CA PHE A 250 7.88 -1.74 -1.06
C PHE A 250 8.24 -1.78 0.42
N GLN A 251 7.48 -2.59 1.13
CA GLN A 251 7.90 -3.22 2.37
C GLN A 251 9.05 -4.21 2.10
N GLY A 252 10.21 -3.69 1.72
CA GLY A 252 11.50 -4.39 1.56
C GLY A 252 11.70 -5.20 0.26
N ARG A 253 11.43 -4.61 -0.92
CA ARG A 253 12.03 -4.92 -2.24
C ARG A 253 11.39 -4.04 -3.33
N MET A 254 11.98 -2.86 -3.56
CA MET A 254 11.63 -1.80 -4.53
C MET A 254 11.53 -2.25 -6.02
N ALA A 255 10.40 -2.75 -6.52
CA ALA A 255 10.29 -2.93 -7.96
C ALA A 255 10.18 -1.57 -8.68
N ILE A 256 10.54 -1.42 -9.96
CA ILE A 256 10.30 -0.17 -10.72
C ILE A 256 10.20 -0.54 -12.21
N THR A 257 9.23 0.03 -12.91
CA THR A 257 9.12 0.06 -14.40
C THR A 257 9.59 1.40 -14.93
#